data_AF-A0A0W0UGK1-F1
#
_entry.id   AF-A0A0W0UGK1-F1
#
_cell.length_a   1.000
_cell.length_b   1.000
_cell.length_c   1.000
_cell.angle_alpha   90.00
_cell.angle_beta   90.00
_cell.angle_gamma   90.00
#
_symmetry.space_group_name_H-M   'P 1'
#
loop_
_entity.id
_entity.type
_entity.pdbx_description
1 polymer ?
#
loop_
_entity_poly.entity_id
_entity_poly.type
_entity_poly.pdbx_seq_one_letter_code
_entity_poly.pdbx_strand_id
1 'polypeptide(L)'
;MKQQHEHPKHQEGMILLVTLLILSLLSLFIVSGLQTVFLYYQSANQRAVKKEAFHDLEFNAQQLVDMHLIGQRRCLVSGQDVNKIIQQVRIKGCVLKDKTNKYRYLIEELEQYPCLQTFKKKKRYSTKHWRINLLTAAPNELFLQIRIAHAIPLITCPIEKVNYIPQGVLSWRYLTEFK
;
A
#
# COMPACT_ATOMS: atom_id res chain seq x y z
N MET A 1 25.00 -80.39 31.81
CA MET A 1 24.00 -79.31 31.75
C MET A 1 24.68 -78.06 31.22
N LYS A 2 24.48 -77.72 29.95
CA LYS A 2 24.82 -76.40 29.38
C LYS A 2 23.50 -75.81 28.89
N GLN A 3 22.99 -74.81 29.60
CA GLN A 3 21.88 -73.99 29.13
C GLN A 3 22.45 -72.96 28.14
N GLN A 4 22.10 -73.11 26.87
CA GLN A 4 22.26 -72.07 25.87
C GLN A 4 21.21 -70.99 26.13
N HIS A 5 21.66 -69.80 26.52
CA HIS A 5 20.84 -68.59 26.48
C HIS A 5 20.89 -68.01 25.06
N GLU A 6 19.84 -68.22 24.29
CA GLU A 6 19.57 -67.46 23.06
C GLU A 6 19.09 -66.06 23.44
N HIS A 7 19.95 -65.06 23.23
CA HIS A 7 19.57 -63.64 23.33
C HIS A 7 18.66 -63.26 22.14
N PRO A 8 17.60 -62.46 22.34
CA PRO A 8 16.58 -62.25 21.33
C PRO A 8 17.04 -61.22 20.28
N LYS A 9 17.40 -61.68 19.08
CA LYS A 9 17.66 -60.86 17.87
C LYS A 9 16.53 -59.86 17.56
N HIS A 10 15.35 -60.05 18.15
CA HIS A 10 14.17 -59.20 17.99
C HIS A 10 14.32 -57.79 18.61
N GLN A 11 15.17 -57.63 19.64
CA GLN A 11 15.36 -56.34 20.31
C GLN A 11 16.24 -55.38 19.51
N GLU A 12 17.28 -55.87 18.84
CA GLU A 12 18.17 -55.05 18.01
C GLU A 12 17.44 -54.48 16.78
N GLY A 13 16.57 -55.27 16.15
CA GLY A 13 15.74 -54.81 15.03
C GLY A 13 14.72 -53.74 15.45
N MET A 14 14.15 -53.85 16.66
CA MET A 14 13.27 -52.82 17.21
C MET A 14 14.01 -51.50 17.47
N ILE A 15 15.22 -51.55 18.02
CA ILE A 15 16.05 -50.35 18.26
C ILE A 15 16.40 -49.65 16.93
N LEU A 16 16.78 -50.42 15.90
CA LEU A 16 17.05 -49.86 14.58
C LEU A 16 15.81 -49.18 13.97
N LEU A 17 14.63 -49.80 14.10
CA LEU A 17 13.40 -49.25 13.54
C LEU A 17 12.97 -47.97 14.26
N VAL A 18 13.07 -47.93 15.58
CA VAL A 18 12.77 -46.72 16.38
C VAL A 18 13.74 -45.58 16.05
N THR A 19 15.04 -45.87 15.92
CA THR A 19 16.02 -44.84 15.54
C THR A 19 15.77 -44.29 14.13
N LEU A 20 15.42 -45.14 13.16
CA LEU A 20 15.03 -44.70 11.82
C LEU A 20 13.75 -43.85 11.84
N LEU A 21 12.75 -44.19 12.65
CA LEU A 21 11.54 -43.39 12.81
C LEU A 21 11.84 -42.02 13.42
N ILE A 22 12.67 -41.96 14.46
CA ILE A 22 13.08 -40.70 15.08
C ILE A 22 13.87 -39.84 14.09
N LEU A 23 14.82 -40.42 13.35
CA LEU A 23 15.58 -39.70 12.32
C LEU A 23 14.69 -39.18 11.19
N SER A 24 13.70 -39.97 10.77
CA SER A 24 12.71 -39.56 9.78
C SER A 24 11.87 -38.38 10.29
N LEU A 25 11.40 -38.44 11.54
CA LEU A 25 10.65 -37.35 12.18
C LEU A 25 11.49 -36.07 12.27
N LEU A 26 12.75 -36.17 12.70
CA LEU A 26 13.67 -35.05 12.77
C LEU A 26 13.93 -34.44 11.39
N SER A 27 14.12 -35.28 10.37
CA SER A 27 14.31 -34.83 8.99
C SER A 27 13.07 -34.10 8.47
N LEU A 28 11.87 -34.63 8.73
CA LEU A 28 10.61 -34.00 8.36
C LEU A 28 10.45 -32.64 9.05
N PHE A 29 10.80 -32.56 10.33
CA PHE A 29 10.74 -31.32 11.10
C PHE A 29 11.69 -30.26 10.53
N ILE A 30 12.92 -30.64 10.18
CA ILE A 30 13.90 -29.75 9.54
C ILE A 30 13.38 -29.25 8.19
N VAL A 31 12.87 -30.14 7.34
CA VAL A 31 12.34 -29.77 6.01
C VAL A 31 11.15 -28.82 6.16
N SER A 32 10.21 -29.12 7.07
CA SER A 32 9.06 -28.25 7.36
C SER A 32 9.50 -26.87 7.86
N GLY A 33 10.52 -26.82 8.71
CA GLY A 33 11.12 -25.57 9.18
C GLY A 33 11.70 -24.73 8.04
N LEU A 34 12.49 -25.36 7.17
CA LEU A 34 13.08 -24.71 5.99
C LEU A 34 12.01 -24.18 5.03
N GLN A 35 10.96 -24.96 4.77
CA GLN A 35 9.84 -24.53 3.93
C GLN A 35 9.13 -23.30 4.51
N THR A 36 8.92 -23.29 5.83
CA THR A 36 8.29 -22.15 6.51
C THR A 36 9.14 -20.88 6.40
N VAL A 37 10.45 -20.99 6.63
CA VAL A 37 11.38 -19.86 6.48
C VAL A 37 11.41 -19.36 5.04
N PHE A 38 11.42 -20.26 4.06
CA PHE A 38 11.39 -19.90 2.64
C PHE A 38 10.12 -19.12 2.27
N LEU A 39 8.95 -19.61 2.69
CA LEU A 39 7.67 -18.92 2.45
C LEU A 39 7.61 -17.56 3.15
N TYR A 40 8.14 -17.48 4.37
CA TYR A 40 8.24 -16.22 5.09
C TYR A 40 9.11 -15.21 4.33
N TYR A 41 10.28 -15.63 3.86
CA TYR A 41 11.17 -14.79 3.07
C TYR A 41 10.52 -14.29 1.78
N GLN A 42 9.83 -15.17 1.05
CA GLN A 42 9.11 -14.80 -0.16
C GLN A 42 8.02 -13.75 0.12
N SER A 43 7.23 -13.94 1.18
CA SER A 43 6.20 -13.00 1.62
C SER A 43 6.80 -11.65 2.03
N ALA A 44 7.91 -11.66 2.77
CA ALA A 44 8.62 -10.45 3.16
C ALA A 44 9.15 -9.68 1.94
N ASN A 45 9.74 -10.37 0.97
CA ASN A 45 10.22 -9.77 -0.25
C ASN A 45 9.08 -9.13 -1.08
N GLN A 46 7.96 -9.84 -1.23
CA GLN A 46 6.78 -9.30 -1.91
C GLN A 46 6.22 -8.05 -1.21
N ARG A 47 6.23 -8.03 0.13
CA ARG A 47 5.84 -6.83 0.90
C ARG A 47 6.80 -5.67 0.68
N ALA A 48 8.11 -5.94 0.65
CA ALA A 48 9.12 -4.91 0.39
C ALA A 48 8.92 -4.27 -1.00
N VAL A 49 8.74 -5.08 -2.04
CA VAL A 49 8.47 -4.60 -3.41
C VAL A 49 7.19 -3.78 -3.48
N LYS A 50 6.09 -4.23 -2.86
CA LYS A 50 4.83 -3.47 -2.83
C LYS A 50 4.98 -2.13 -2.10
N LYS A 51 5.77 -2.11 -1.03
CA LYS A 51 6.02 -0.90 -0.24
C LYS A 51 6.85 0.12 -1.02
N GLU A 52 7.88 -0.34 -1.72
CA GLU A 52 8.69 0.51 -2.61
C GLU A 52 7.83 1.16 -3.70
N ALA A 53 7.03 0.36 -4.42
CA ALA A 53 6.13 0.86 -5.45
C ALA A 53 5.10 1.89 -4.93
N PHE A 54 4.60 1.69 -3.71
CA PHE A 54 3.71 2.66 -3.05
C PHE A 54 4.45 3.98 -2.75
N HIS A 55 5.66 3.91 -2.18
CA HIS A 55 6.44 5.11 -1.85
C HIS A 55 6.84 5.91 -3.09
N ASP A 56 7.16 5.24 -4.20
CA ASP A 56 7.41 5.92 -5.47
C ASP A 56 6.19 6.71 -5.94
N LEU A 57 5.01 6.09 -5.88
CA LEU A 57 3.76 6.76 -6.24
C LEU A 57 3.43 7.90 -5.28
N GLU A 58 3.65 7.71 -3.98
CA GLU A 58 3.45 8.74 -2.96
C GLU A 58 4.36 9.95 -3.17
N PHE A 59 5.64 9.72 -3.44
CA PHE A 59 6.63 10.76 -3.73
C PHE A 59 6.22 11.58 -4.96
N ASN A 60 5.87 10.89 -6.05
CA ASN A 60 5.40 11.55 -7.27
C ASN A 60 4.08 12.30 -7.05
N ALA A 61 3.16 11.77 -6.24
CA ALA A 61 1.91 12.43 -5.90
C ALA A 61 2.16 13.73 -5.13
N GLN A 62 3.06 13.72 -4.14
CA GLN A 62 3.43 14.91 -3.38
C GLN A 62 4.07 15.97 -4.29
N GLN A 63 4.96 15.57 -5.20
CA GLN A 63 5.57 16.50 -6.16
C GLN A 63 4.50 17.19 -7.05
N LEU A 64 3.46 16.46 -7.46
CA LEU A 64 2.35 17.02 -8.22
C LEU A 64 1.53 18.06 -7.42
N VAL A 65 1.39 17.87 -6.10
CA VAL A 65 0.74 18.86 -5.22
C VAL A 65 1.49 20.18 -5.31
N ASP A 66 2.80 20.13 -5.12
CA ASP A 66 3.64 21.32 -5.06
C ASP A 66 3.64 22.05 -6.41
N MET A 67 3.76 21.32 -7.52
CA MET A 67 3.66 21.90 -8.86
C MET A 67 2.29 22.53 -9.14
N HIS A 68 1.20 21.92 -8.68
CA HIS A 68 -0.14 22.47 -8.87
C HIS A 68 -0.41 23.70 -7.99
N LEU A 69 0.09 23.70 -6.76
CA LEU A 69 0.08 24.89 -5.88
C LEU A 69 0.82 26.07 -6.51
N ILE A 70 1.83 25.82 -7.35
CA ILE A 70 2.60 26.82 -8.10
C ILE A 70 1.85 27.32 -9.37
N GLY A 71 0.63 26.83 -9.64
CA GLY A 71 -0.29 27.44 -10.61
C GLY A 71 -0.36 26.73 -11.97
N GLN A 72 0.25 25.56 -12.12
CA GLN A 72 0.03 24.74 -13.31
C GLN A 72 -1.31 24.00 -13.22
N ARG A 73 -2.39 24.66 -13.67
CA ARG A 73 -3.76 24.09 -13.74
C ARG A 73 -3.94 22.99 -14.81
N ARG A 74 -2.86 22.46 -15.36
CA ARG A 74 -2.94 21.37 -16.33
C ARG A 74 -3.49 20.14 -15.61
N CYS A 75 -4.38 19.38 -16.25
CA CYS A 75 -4.86 18.07 -15.78
C CYS A 75 -5.84 18.11 -14.59
N LEU A 76 -6.48 19.26 -14.38
CA LEU A 76 -7.54 19.44 -13.40
C LEU A 76 -8.88 18.94 -13.96
N VAL A 77 -9.62 18.19 -13.16
CA VAL A 77 -10.99 17.75 -13.45
C VAL A 77 -11.89 18.04 -12.25
N SER A 78 -13.19 18.19 -12.47
CA SER A 78 -14.16 18.24 -11.37
C SER A 78 -14.23 16.88 -10.66
N GLY A 79 -14.55 16.87 -9.37
CA GLY A 79 -14.73 15.63 -8.61
C GLY A 79 -15.68 14.65 -9.31
N GLN A 80 -15.24 13.41 -9.49
CA GLN A 80 -16.03 12.33 -10.07
C GLN A 80 -16.21 11.17 -9.08
N ASP A 81 -16.99 10.17 -9.51
CA ASP A 81 -17.07 8.88 -8.84
C ASP A 81 -15.69 8.21 -8.79
N VAL A 82 -15.40 7.56 -7.66
CA VAL A 82 -14.08 7.03 -7.31
C VAL A 82 -13.67 5.85 -8.20
N ASN A 83 -14.60 5.14 -8.84
CA ASN A 83 -14.26 4.05 -9.75
C ASN A 83 -14.16 4.55 -11.20
N LYS A 84 -14.96 5.55 -11.57
CA LYS A 84 -14.87 6.17 -12.91
C LYS A 84 -13.54 6.88 -13.15
N ILE A 85 -12.96 7.47 -12.11
CA ILE A 85 -11.70 8.22 -12.24
C ILE A 85 -10.53 7.35 -12.72
N ILE A 86 -10.50 6.06 -12.36
CA ILE A 86 -9.45 5.13 -12.77
C ILE A 86 -9.39 5.03 -14.31
N GLN A 87 -10.54 4.82 -14.94
CA GLN A 87 -10.67 4.75 -16.40
C GLN A 87 -10.35 6.11 -17.05
N GLN A 88 -10.79 7.22 -16.43
CA GLN A 88 -10.47 8.56 -16.94
C GLN A 88 -8.97 8.86 -16.89
N VAL A 89 -8.26 8.47 -15.82
CA VAL A 89 -6.80 8.62 -15.74
C VAL A 89 -6.11 7.83 -16.85
N ARG A 90 -6.61 6.64 -17.18
CA ARG A 90 -6.04 5.83 -18.27
C ARG A 90 -6.17 6.52 -19.64
N ILE A 91 -7.32 7.14 -19.91
CA ILE A 91 -7.66 7.72 -21.24
C ILE A 91 -7.19 9.18 -21.37
N LYS A 92 -7.50 10.01 -20.39
CA LYS A 92 -7.31 11.47 -20.41
C LYS A 92 -6.26 11.96 -19.42
N GLY A 93 -5.67 11.04 -18.65
CA GLY A 93 -4.63 11.39 -17.68
C GLY A 93 -3.42 12.00 -18.35
N CYS A 94 -2.90 13.04 -17.73
CA CYS A 94 -1.67 13.66 -18.14
C CYS A 94 -0.49 12.77 -17.83
N VAL A 95 0.54 12.88 -18.66
CA VAL A 95 1.73 12.05 -18.51
C VAL A 95 2.72 12.76 -17.59
N LEU A 96 3.10 12.09 -16.52
CA LEU A 96 4.29 12.41 -15.74
C LEU A 96 5.38 11.41 -16.11
N LYS A 97 6.55 11.90 -16.51
CA LYS A 97 7.72 11.07 -16.75
C LYS A 97 8.69 11.28 -15.61
N ASP A 98 8.94 10.23 -14.84
CA ASP A 98 10.10 10.14 -13.98
C ASP A 98 11.20 9.36 -14.72
N LYS A 99 12.45 9.45 -14.26
CA LYS A 99 13.67 8.97 -14.94
C LYS A 99 13.53 7.56 -15.53
N THR A 100 12.79 6.67 -14.87
CA THR A 100 12.59 5.27 -15.27
C THR A 100 11.13 4.92 -15.56
N ASN A 101 10.17 5.69 -15.05
CA ASN A 101 8.77 5.30 -15.03
C ASN A 101 7.85 6.35 -15.68
N LYS A 102 6.82 5.87 -16.37
CA LYS A 102 5.77 6.70 -16.95
C LYS A 102 4.49 6.53 -16.14
N TYR A 103 3.98 7.63 -15.63
CA TYR A 103 2.73 7.69 -14.89
C TYR A 103 1.70 8.50 -15.67
N ARG A 104 0.43 8.16 -15.47
CA ARG A 104 -0.70 9.02 -15.84
C ARG A 104 -1.31 9.59 -14.58
N TYR A 105 -1.69 10.86 -14.61
CA TYR A 105 -2.31 11.50 -13.47
C TYR A 105 -3.48 12.40 -13.84
N LEU A 106 -4.42 12.55 -12.90
CA LEU A 106 -5.46 13.57 -12.91
C LEU A 106 -5.63 14.13 -11.50
N ILE A 107 -5.83 15.44 -11.42
CA ILE A 107 -6.10 16.14 -10.16
C ILE A 107 -7.58 16.47 -10.15
N GLU A 108 -8.32 15.90 -9.21
CA GLU A 108 -9.70 16.26 -8.96
C GLU A 108 -9.74 17.42 -7.97
N GLU A 109 -10.31 18.52 -8.41
CA GLU A 109 -10.66 19.61 -7.50
C GLU A 109 -11.99 19.28 -6.81
N LEU A 110 -11.94 19.17 -5.49
CA LEU A 110 -13.15 19.01 -4.68
C LEU A 110 -13.63 20.36 -4.18
N GLU A 111 -14.81 20.33 -3.59
CA GLU A 111 -15.43 21.49 -2.99
C GLU A 111 -14.61 22.08 -1.84
N GLN A 112 -14.97 23.31 -1.50
CA GLN A 112 -14.52 23.96 -0.28
C GLN A 112 -15.37 23.42 0.87
N TYR A 113 -14.76 23.20 2.03
CA TYR A 113 -15.41 22.67 3.20
C TYR A 113 -15.36 23.71 4.34
N PRO A 114 -16.35 24.62 4.44
CA PRO A 114 -16.35 25.69 5.44
C PRO A 114 -16.29 25.19 6.89
N CYS A 115 -16.91 24.03 7.12
CA CYS A 115 -17.04 23.39 8.43
C CYS A 115 -15.87 22.49 8.80
N LEU A 116 -14.97 22.22 7.84
CA LEU A 116 -13.70 21.58 8.10
C LEU A 116 -12.66 22.69 8.14
N GLN A 117 -12.20 22.99 9.35
CA GLN A 117 -11.28 24.10 9.58
C GLN A 117 -9.92 23.60 10.02
N THR A 118 -8.92 24.46 9.90
CA THR A 118 -7.56 24.16 10.32
C THR A 118 -6.91 25.40 10.91
N PHE A 119 -5.88 25.20 11.73
CA PHE A 119 -5.10 26.29 12.30
C PHE A 119 -3.77 26.43 11.57
N LYS A 120 -3.47 27.64 11.12
CA LYS A 120 -2.15 28.00 10.57
C LYS A 120 -1.67 29.29 11.20
N LYS A 121 -0.51 29.26 11.87
CA LYS A 121 0.06 30.42 12.59
C LYS A 121 -0.97 31.08 13.54
N LYS A 122 -1.68 30.28 14.34
CA LYS A 122 -2.73 30.69 15.29
C LYS A 122 -3.98 31.34 14.67
N LYS A 123 -4.14 31.32 13.35
CA LYS A 123 -5.34 31.80 12.64
C LYS A 123 -6.16 30.62 12.12
N ARG A 124 -7.49 30.77 12.12
CA ARG A 124 -8.45 29.81 11.56
C ARG A 124 -8.56 29.98 10.06
N TYR A 125 -8.62 28.86 9.36
CA TYR A 125 -8.82 28.77 7.92
C TYR A 125 -9.83 27.68 7.64
N SER A 126 -10.64 27.84 6.60
CA SER A 126 -11.42 26.72 6.05
C SER A 126 -10.51 25.85 5.19
N THR A 127 -10.95 24.65 4.85
CA THR A 127 -10.18 23.77 3.97
C THR A 127 -10.82 23.64 2.60
N LYS A 128 -9.98 23.44 1.59
CA LYS A 128 -10.39 22.96 0.28
C LYS A 128 -9.58 21.70 -0.01
N HIS A 129 -10.25 20.71 -0.60
CA HIS A 129 -9.66 19.40 -0.78
C HIS A 129 -9.37 19.13 -2.25
N TRP A 130 -8.29 18.40 -2.50
CA TRP A 130 -7.97 17.84 -3.81
C TRP A 130 -7.84 16.32 -3.68
N ARG A 131 -8.15 15.61 -4.76
CA ARG A 131 -7.78 14.19 -4.90
C ARG A 131 -6.82 14.06 -6.07
N ILE A 132 -5.62 13.57 -5.78
CA ILE A 132 -4.62 13.30 -6.81
C ILE A 132 -4.71 11.83 -7.14
N ASN A 133 -4.87 11.53 -8.42
CA ASN A 133 -4.99 10.18 -8.94
C ASN A 133 -3.78 9.90 -9.81
N LEU A 134 -3.01 8.86 -9.47
CA LEU A 134 -1.87 8.39 -10.25
C LEU A 134 -2.10 6.94 -10.68
N LEU A 135 -1.65 6.65 -11.89
CA LEU A 135 -1.70 5.33 -12.49
C LEU A 135 -0.33 5.05 -13.12
N THR A 136 0.31 3.94 -12.75
CA THR A 136 1.52 3.48 -13.45
C THR A 136 1.18 2.98 -14.85
N ALA A 137 2.16 2.97 -15.75
CA ALA A 137 1.98 2.37 -17.07
C ALA A 137 1.85 0.84 -17.00
N ALA A 138 1.18 0.26 -18.00
CA ALA A 138 1.15 -1.18 -18.24
C ALA A 138 2.59 -1.76 -18.39
N PRO A 139 2.82 -3.04 -18.01
CA PRO A 139 1.83 -4.07 -17.71
C PRO A 139 1.35 -4.13 -16.24
N ASN A 140 2.11 -3.59 -15.30
CA ASN A 140 1.79 -3.61 -13.87
C ASN A 140 1.14 -2.29 -13.46
N GLU A 141 -0.13 -2.13 -13.81
CA GLU A 141 -0.90 -0.96 -13.44
C GLU A 141 -1.21 -0.96 -11.94
N LEU A 142 -0.73 0.06 -11.27
CA LEU A 142 -0.93 0.37 -9.86
C LEU A 142 -1.60 1.72 -9.80
N PHE A 143 -2.64 1.83 -8.99
CA PHE A 143 -3.39 3.05 -8.82
C PHE A 143 -3.24 3.58 -7.41
N LEU A 144 -2.86 4.86 -7.29
CA LEU A 144 -2.82 5.58 -6.03
C LEU A 144 -3.72 6.81 -6.14
N GLN A 145 -4.66 6.92 -5.20
CA GLN A 145 -5.42 8.14 -4.98
C GLN A 145 -5.07 8.72 -3.61
N ILE A 146 -4.69 9.98 -3.55
CA ILE A 146 -4.41 10.70 -2.30
C ILE A 146 -5.35 11.89 -2.18
N ARG A 147 -6.04 12.01 -1.04
CA ARG A 147 -6.84 13.19 -0.70
C ARG A 147 -6.03 14.13 0.17
N ILE A 148 -5.98 15.40 -0.21
CA ILE A 148 -5.14 16.41 0.43
C ILE A 148 -5.99 17.63 0.77
N ALA A 149 -5.83 18.16 1.98
CA ALA A 149 -6.44 19.39 2.44
C ALA A 149 -5.44 20.54 2.44
N HIS A 150 -5.83 21.67 1.85
CA HIS A 150 -5.11 22.92 1.95
C HIS A 150 -5.97 23.99 2.62
N ALA A 151 -5.31 24.91 3.32
CA ALA A 151 -5.97 26.05 3.92
C ALA A 151 -6.39 27.05 2.83
N ILE A 152 -7.62 27.52 2.96
CA ILE A 152 -8.19 28.63 2.21
C ILE A 152 -8.69 29.70 3.20
N PRO A 153 -8.94 30.95 2.76
CA PRO A 153 -9.56 31.96 3.61
C PRO A 153 -10.77 31.42 4.35
N LEU A 154 -10.97 31.89 5.58
CA LEU A 154 -12.05 31.41 6.44
C LEU A 154 -13.41 31.73 5.80
N ILE A 155 -14.25 30.70 5.66
CA ILE A 155 -15.62 30.79 5.17
C ILE A 155 -16.55 30.43 6.32
N THR A 156 -17.67 31.14 6.42
CA THR A 156 -18.72 30.86 7.41
C THR A 156 -19.25 29.45 7.22
N CYS A 157 -19.19 28.64 8.27
CA CYS A 157 -19.76 27.31 8.25
C CYS A 157 -21.29 27.39 8.42
N PRO A 158 -22.08 26.82 7.50
CA PRO A 158 -23.55 26.90 7.56
C PRO A 158 -24.15 26.11 8.72
N ILE A 159 -23.38 25.22 9.32
CA ILE A 159 -23.78 24.39 10.47
C ILE A 159 -22.93 24.88 11.65
N GLU A 160 -23.47 25.16 12.83
CA GLU A 160 -22.63 25.70 13.93
C GLU A 160 -21.56 24.71 14.46
N LYS A 161 -21.51 23.49 13.90
CA LYS A 161 -20.55 22.45 14.22
C LYS A 161 -19.33 22.49 13.29
N VAL A 162 -18.23 23.06 13.79
CA VAL A 162 -16.93 23.05 13.13
C VAL A 162 -16.10 21.86 13.60
N ASN A 163 -15.50 21.12 12.66
CA ASN A 163 -14.50 20.09 12.96
C ASN A 163 -13.13 20.56 12.50
N TYR A 164 -12.11 20.31 13.32
CA TYR A 164 -10.74 20.68 12.99
C TYR A 164 -10.00 19.50 12.36
N ILE A 165 -9.37 19.75 11.22
CA ILE A 165 -8.56 18.75 10.49
C ILE A 165 -7.14 19.28 10.24
N PRO A 166 -6.15 18.38 10.18
CA PRO A 166 -4.79 18.75 9.78
C PRO A 166 -4.76 19.18 8.31
N GLN A 167 -3.75 19.98 7.96
CA GLN A 167 -3.38 20.22 6.55
C GLN A 167 -2.56 19.06 6.02
N GLY A 168 -2.56 18.89 4.70
CA GLY A 168 -1.81 17.83 4.02
C GLY A 168 -2.68 16.60 3.73
N VAL A 169 -2.07 15.42 3.74
CA VAL A 169 -2.72 14.17 3.37
C VAL A 169 -3.78 13.78 4.41
N LEU A 170 -5.03 13.63 3.95
CA LEU A 170 -6.15 13.18 4.78
C LEU A 170 -6.39 11.67 4.68
N SER A 171 -6.25 11.11 3.48
CA SER A 171 -6.53 9.70 3.21
C SER A 171 -5.88 9.28 1.90
N TRP A 172 -5.68 7.98 1.73
CA TRP A 172 -5.16 7.39 0.50
C TRP A 172 -5.90 6.08 0.17
N ARG A 173 -5.92 5.74 -1.12
CA ARG A 173 -6.42 4.47 -1.66
C ARG A 173 -5.40 3.93 -2.64
N TYR A 174 -4.83 2.77 -2.32
CA TYR A 174 -3.87 2.08 -3.17
C TYR A 174 -4.50 0.79 -3.69
N LEU A 175 -4.50 0.61 -5.00
CA LEU A 175 -5.05 -0.58 -5.66
C LEU A 175 -3.97 -1.20 -6.54
N THR A 176 -3.78 -2.51 -6.38
CA THR A 176 -2.92 -3.33 -7.25
C THR A 176 -3.73 -4.16 -8.24
N GLU A 177 -5.03 -4.30 -8.00
CA GLU A 177 -5.95 -5.08 -8.82
C GLU A 177 -7.25 -4.28 -8.99
N PHE A 178 -7.48 -3.79 -10.20
CA PHE A 178 -8.66 -3.02 -10.56
C PHE A 178 -8.88 -3.19 -12.07
N LYS A 179 -10.03 -3.74 -12.44
CA LYS A 179 -10.46 -3.89 -13.84
C LYS A 179 -11.66 -3.00 -14.08
#